data_AF-A0AAW0HKL3-F1
#
_entry.id   AF-A0AAW0HKL3-F1
#
_cell.length_a   1.000
_cell.length_b   1.000
_cell.length_c   1.000
_cell.angle_alpha   90.00
_cell.angle_beta   90.00
_cell.angle_gamma   90.00
#
_symmetry.space_group_name_H-M   'P 1'
#
loop_
_entity.id
_entity.type
_entity.pdbx_description
1 polymer ?
#
loop_
_entity_poly.entity_id
_entity_poly.type
_entity_poly.pdbx_seq_one_letter_code
_entity_poly.pdbx_strand_id
1 'polypeptide(L)'
;MGFVKAIKKKAYFKRYQMKFRRQRKGKTDHYARKQLHTQYRMTVGVTNRDIICQITYTRMEWIRYTKQFPGYDSESEEFNAEVHCKALSFIRILQTT
;
A
#
# COMPACT_ATOMS: atom_id res chain seq x y z
N MET A 1 -16.59 2.61 40.59
CA MET A 1 -16.07 2.13 39.29
C MET A 1 -16.30 0.63 39.20
N GLY A 2 -17.04 0.16 38.19
CA GLY A 2 -17.55 -1.21 38.13
C GLY A 2 -16.54 -2.26 37.66
N PHE A 3 -16.75 -3.51 38.04
CA PHE A 3 -15.92 -4.65 37.68
C PHE A 3 -16.04 -4.99 36.19
N VAL A 4 -14.99 -4.73 35.40
CA VAL A 4 -14.96 -5.02 33.96
C VAL A 4 -14.43 -6.43 33.73
N LYS A 5 -15.26 -7.32 33.20
CA LYS A 5 -14.87 -8.69 32.86
C LYS A 5 -13.83 -8.69 31.73
N ALA A 6 -12.68 -9.33 31.96
CA ALA A 6 -11.70 -9.54 30.91
C ALA A 6 -12.26 -10.48 29.81
N ILE A 7 -12.44 -9.94 28.60
CA ILE A 7 -13.04 -10.64 27.44
C ILE A 7 -11.98 -11.52 26.73
N LYS A 8 -10.75 -11.03 26.58
CA LYS A 8 -9.67 -11.72 25.86
C LYS A 8 -8.90 -12.69 26.78
N LYS A 9 -9.53 -13.81 27.15
CA LYS A 9 -8.93 -14.87 27.97
C LYS A 9 -8.16 -15.90 27.12
N LYS A 10 -7.39 -16.80 27.75
CA LYS A 10 -6.66 -17.90 27.07
C LYS A 10 -7.55 -18.71 26.11
N ALA A 11 -8.81 -18.95 26.49
CA ALA A 11 -9.79 -19.64 25.64
C ALA A 11 -10.14 -18.90 24.34
N TYR A 12 -10.15 -17.56 24.36
CA TYR A 12 -10.41 -16.72 23.18
C TYR A 12 -9.28 -16.88 22.15
N PHE A 13 -8.03 -16.77 22.58
CA PHE A 13 -6.88 -16.85 21.68
C PHE A 13 -6.70 -18.22 21.02
N LYS A 14 -7.14 -19.31 21.67
CA LYS A 14 -7.13 -20.67 21.07
C LYS A 14 -8.06 -20.80 19.85
N ARG A 15 -9.12 -20.00 19.76
CA ARG A 15 -10.11 -20.04 18.66
C ARG A 15 -9.93 -18.91 17.65
N TYR A 16 -8.99 -18.00 17.91
CA TYR A 16 -8.82 -16.82 17.08
C TYR A 16 -8.05 -17.15 15.81
N GLN A 17 -8.72 -17.11 14.66
CA GLN A 17 -8.09 -17.30 13.37
C GLN A 17 -7.52 -15.98 12.84
N MET A 18 -6.19 -15.90 12.73
CA MET A 18 -5.52 -14.71 12.22
C MET A 18 -5.77 -14.51 10.74
N LYS A 19 -6.13 -13.27 10.38
CA LYS A 19 -6.12 -12.81 8.98
C LYS A 19 -4.69 -12.75 8.44
N PHE A 20 -4.55 -12.75 7.10
CA PHE A 20 -3.25 -12.72 6.42
C PHE A 20 -2.37 -11.54 6.85
N ARG A 21 -1.04 -11.74 6.78
CA ARG A 21 -0.04 -10.80 7.31
C ARG A 21 -0.20 -9.36 6.80
N ARG A 22 -0.47 -9.17 5.50
CA ARG A 22 -0.62 -7.82 4.91
C ARG A 22 -1.93 -7.13 5.29
N GLN A 23 -2.99 -7.91 5.53
CA GLN A 23 -4.28 -7.41 6.00
C GLN A 23 -4.18 -6.94 7.46
N ARG A 24 -3.46 -7.67 8.33
CA ARG A 24 -3.17 -7.22 9.70
C ARG A 24 -2.38 -5.92 9.76
N LYS A 25 -1.50 -5.68 8.79
CA LYS A 25 -0.75 -4.42 8.63
C LYS A 25 -1.55 -3.31 7.94
N GLY A 26 -2.78 -3.58 7.48
CA GLY A 26 -3.59 -2.62 6.72
C GLY A 26 -3.04 -2.24 5.34
N LYS A 27 -2.08 -3.01 4.79
CA LYS A 27 -1.35 -2.63 3.56
C LYS A 27 -1.99 -3.15 2.27
N THR A 28 -2.98 -4.04 2.36
CA THR A 28 -3.54 -4.71 1.18
C THR A 28 -4.97 -5.10 1.45
N ASP A 29 -5.87 -4.57 0.62
CA ASP A 29 -7.20 -5.12 0.47
C ASP A 29 -7.14 -6.35 -0.45
N HIS A 30 -7.59 -7.49 0.09
CA HIS A 30 -7.60 -8.75 -0.65
C HIS A 30 -8.79 -8.87 -1.60
N TYR A 31 -9.90 -8.17 -1.33
CA TYR A 31 -11.08 -8.21 -2.19
C TYR A 31 -10.83 -7.49 -3.51
N ALA A 32 -10.39 -6.22 -3.46
CA ALA A 32 -10.00 -5.46 -4.64
C ALA A 32 -8.86 -6.13 -5.42
N ARG A 33 -7.86 -6.72 -4.73
CA ARG A 33 -6.75 -7.41 -5.37
C ARG A 33 -7.16 -8.67 -6.14
N LYS A 34 -8.23 -9.35 -5.70
CA LYS A 34 -8.77 -10.53 -6.40
C LYS A 34 -9.47 -10.12 -7.71
N GLN A 35 -10.11 -8.96 -7.74
CA GLN A 35 -10.77 -8.42 -8.93
C GLN A 35 -9.77 -7.94 -9.99
N LEU A 36 -8.61 -7.43 -9.56
CA LEU A 36 -7.54 -6.92 -10.43
C LEU A 36 -6.58 -8.03 -10.93
N HIS A 37 -7.11 -9.19 -11.32
CA HIS A 37 -6.30 -10.34 -11.76
C HIS A 37 -5.95 -10.25 -13.26
N THR A 38 -5.06 -9.33 -13.61
CA THR A 38 -4.48 -9.16 -14.95
C THR A 38 -2.99 -9.53 -14.97
N GLN A 39 -2.48 -10.00 -16.12
CA GLN A 39 -1.07 -10.43 -16.31
C GLN A 39 -0.05 -9.33 -16.01
N TYR A 40 -0.41 -8.06 -16.23
CA TYR A 40 0.40 -6.89 -15.92
C TYR A 40 -0.47 -5.85 -15.20
N ARG A 41 -0.08 -5.45 -13.98
CA ARG A 41 -0.74 -4.37 -13.24
C ARG A 41 0.27 -3.34 -12.75
N MET A 42 -0.09 -2.08 -12.86
CA MET A 42 0.65 -0.98 -12.25
C MET A 42 0.14 -0.75 -10.81
N THR A 43 0.99 -1.01 -9.82
CA THR A 43 0.71 -0.69 -8.41
C THR A 43 1.37 0.63 -8.08
N VAL A 44 0.58 1.59 -7.59
CA VAL A 44 1.05 2.89 -7.16
C VAL A 44 0.94 2.97 -5.64
N GLY A 45 2.04 3.31 -4.98
CA GLY A 45 2.11 3.58 -3.55
C GLY A 45 2.47 5.04 -3.34
N VAL A 46 1.53 5.82 -2.83
CA VAL A 46 1.77 7.21 -2.43
C VAL A 46 2.24 7.20 -0.98
N THR A 47 3.38 7.84 -0.73
CA THR A 47 3.87 8.13 0.62
C THR A 47 3.99 9.64 0.81
N ASN A 48 4.24 10.10 2.03
CA ASN A 48 4.32 11.54 2.31
C ASN A 48 5.53 12.23 1.64
N ARG A 49 6.51 11.47 1.16
CA ARG A 49 7.75 11.98 0.58
C ARG A 49 7.89 11.58 -0.88
N ASP A 50 7.58 10.32 -1.17
CA ASP A 50 7.76 9.75 -2.50
C ASP A 50 6.47 9.14 -3.06
N ILE A 51 6.38 9.16 -4.39
CA ILE A 51 5.43 8.35 -5.14
C ILE A 51 6.19 7.18 -5.77
N ILE A 52 5.77 5.96 -5.43
CA ILE A 52 6.39 4.72 -5.89
C ILE A 52 5.47 4.02 -6.88
N CYS A 53 5.91 3.86 -8.12
CA CYS A 53 5.21 3.08 -9.14
C CYS A 53 5.92 1.74 -9.39
N GLN A 54 5.15 0.66 -9.51
CA GLN A 54 5.66 -0.69 -9.77
C GLN A 54 4.81 -1.40 -10.82
N ILE A 55 5.46 -1.96 -11.85
CA ILE A 55 4.80 -2.90 -12.76
C ILE A 55 4.95 -4.29 -12.16
N THR A 56 3.83 -4.91 -11.79
CA THR A 56 3.79 -6.24 -11.17
C THR A 56 3.03 -7.21 -12.04
N TYR A 57 3.57 -8.43 -12.20
CA TYR A 57 2.88 -9.55 -12.82
C TYR A 57 2.29 -10.48 -11.75
N THR A 58 1.42 -11.40 -12.16
CA THR A 58 0.70 -12.32 -11.26
C THR A 58 1.58 -13.44 -10.70
N ARG A 59 2.75 -13.71 -11.30
CA ARG A 59 3.73 -14.72 -10.84
C ARG A 59 4.70 -14.11 -9.81
N MET A 60 5.07 -14.91 -8.81
CA MET A 60 5.70 -14.51 -7.54
C MET A 60 7.18 -14.09 -7.63
N GLU A 61 7.60 -13.26 -8.59
CA GLU A 61 8.97 -12.76 -8.62
C GLU A 61 9.02 -11.23 -8.74
N TRP A 62 9.87 -10.65 -7.89
CA TRP A 62 9.96 -9.22 -7.65
C TRP A 62 10.76 -8.56 -8.76
N ILE A 63 10.09 -8.06 -9.81
CA ILE A 63 10.72 -7.03 -10.66
C ILE A 63 10.32 -5.67 -10.11
N ARG A 64 11.23 -5.07 -9.34
CA ARG A 64 11.07 -3.75 -8.73
C ARG A 64 11.80 -2.70 -9.58
N TYR A 65 11.21 -2.29 -10.70
CA TYR A 65 11.59 -1.02 -11.30
C TYR A 65 10.91 0.10 -10.51
N THR A 66 11.58 0.61 -9.47
CA THR A 66 11.14 1.82 -8.77
C THR A 66 11.57 3.03 -9.59
N LYS A 67 10.66 3.59 -10.39
CA LYS A 67 10.77 5.00 -10.72
C LYS A 67 10.22 5.77 -9.52
N GLN A 68 11.13 6.33 -8.72
CA GLN A 68 10.78 7.36 -7.74
C GLN A 68 10.52 8.63 -8.55
N PHE A 69 9.29 9.12 -8.50
CA PHE A 69 9.00 10.43 -9.07
C PHE A 69 9.55 11.50 -8.10
N PRO A 70 10.31 12.49 -8.59
CA PRO A 70 10.89 13.52 -7.74
C PRO A 70 9.78 14.36 -7.13
N GLY A 71 9.96 14.74 -5.87
CA GLY A 71 9.00 15.50 -5.07
C GLY A 71 9.57 15.81 -3.68
N TYR A 72 10.48 14.95 -3.23
CA TYR A 72 11.37 15.14 -2.11
C TYR A 72 12.82 15.13 -2.61
N ASP A 73 13.58 16.18 -2.31
CA ASP A 73 15.02 16.22 -2.57
C ASP A 73 15.77 15.80 -1.28
N SER A 74 16.57 14.75 -1.38
CA SER A 74 17.28 14.18 -0.22
C SER A 74 18.46 15.04 0.25
N GLU A 75 18.98 15.91 -0.62
CA GLU A 75 20.12 16.77 -0.30
C GLU A 75 19.69 18.06 0.40
N SER A 76 18.53 18.62 0.02
CA SER A 76 17.99 19.86 0.59
C SER A 76 16.90 19.64 1.65
N GLU A 77 16.38 18.42 1.81
CA GLU A 77 15.21 18.08 2.64
C GLU A 77 13.94 18.89 2.31
N GLU A 78 13.90 19.54 1.15
CA GLU A 78 12.75 20.33 0.71
C GLU A 78 11.71 19.47 -0.01
N PHE A 79 10.45 19.64 0.37
CA PHE A 79 9.31 18.98 -0.27
C PHE A 79 8.58 19.96 -1.20
N ASN A 80 8.60 19.68 -2.50
CA ASN A 80 7.88 20.48 -3.48
C ASN A 80 6.49 19.90 -3.74
N ALA A 81 5.48 20.49 -3.09
CA ALA A 81 4.09 20.05 -3.19
C ALA A 81 3.52 20.12 -4.62
N GLU A 82 3.95 21.10 -5.43
CA GLU A 82 3.46 21.24 -6.80
C GLU A 82 3.90 20.07 -7.69
N VAL A 83 5.16 19.65 -7.55
CA VAL A 83 5.71 18.52 -8.31
C VAL A 83 5.01 17.23 -7.89
N HIS A 84 4.78 17.05 -6.58
CA HIS A 84 4.05 15.91 -6.06
C HIS A 84 2.59 15.86 -6.56
N CYS A 85 1.88 17.00 -6.57
CA CYS A 85 0.52 17.11 -7.10
C CYS A 85 0.46 16.85 -8.62
N LYS A 86 1.41 17.40 -9.40
CA LYS A 86 1.52 17.13 -10.85
C LYS A 86 1.75 15.64 -11.13
N ALA A 87 2.66 15.00 -10.38
CA ALA A 87 2.91 13.57 -10.51
C ALA A 87 1.67 12.71 -10.18
N LEU A 88 0.90 13.07 -9.15
CA LEU A 88 -0.36 12.40 -8.83
C LEU A 88 -1.39 12.53 -9.96
N SER A 89 -1.54 13.73 -10.56
CA SER A 89 -2.45 13.92 -11.70
C SER A 89 -2.04 13.10 -12.92
N PHE A 90 -0.74 13.04 -13.23
CA PHE A 90 -0.20 12.28 -14.36
C PHE A 90 -0.42 10.77 -14.19
N ILE A 91 -0.16 10.24 -12.99
CA ILE A 91 -0.37 8.81 -12.69
C ILE A 91 -1.86 8.46 -12.76
N ARG A 92 -2.74 9.35 -12.31
CA ARG A 92 -4.19 9.13 -12.40
C ARG A 92 -4.66 9.02 -13.84
N ILE A 93 -4.13 9.85 -14.75
CA ILE A 93 -4.38 9.76 -16.19
C ILE A 93 -3.93 8.40 -16.75
N LEU A 94 -2.71 7.97 -16.43
CA LEU A 94 -2.14 6.68 -16.87
C LEU A 94 -2.86 5.44 -16.33
N GLN A 95 -3.64 5.56 -15.25
CA GLN A 95 -4.44 4.46 -14.70
C GLN A 95 -5.86 4.39 -15.27
N THR A 96 -6.36 5.49 -15.84
CA THR A 96 -7.71 5.58 -16.42
C THR A 96 -7.77 5.27 -17.92
N THR A 97 -6.63 5.37 -18.61
CA THR A 97 -6.45 4.96 -20.03
C THR A 97 -6.06 3.50 -20.14
#